data_AF-A0A7X2SXQ6-F1
#
_entry.id   AF-A0A7X2SXQ6-F1
#
_cell.length_a   1.000
_cell.length_b   1.000
_cell.length_c   1.000
_cell.angle_alpha   90.00
_cell.angle_beta   90.00
_cell.angle_gamma   90.00
#
_symmetry.space_group_name_H-M   'P 1'
#
loop_
_entity.id
_entity.type
_entity.pdbx_description
1 polymer ?
#
loop_
_entity_poly.entity_id
_entity_poly.type
_entity_poly.pdbx_seq_one_letter_code
_entity_poly.pdbx_strand_id
1 'polypeptide(L)' 'ALRWILMNEDVSVVIPGAKNREQAEANARASDVGALSADTMAALKQIYQEKIAPHVHQRW' A
#
# COMPACT_ATOMS: atom_id res chain seq x y z
N ALA A 1 -1.23 5.28 -0.51
CA ALA A 1 -1.14 3.86 -0.93
C ALA A 1 0.29 3.33 -0.83
N LEU A 2 1.27 3.89 -1.55
CA LEU A 2 2.64 3.36 -1.61
C LEU A 2 3.32 3.18 -0.24
N ARG A 3 3.10 4.09 0.71
CA ARG A 3 3.63 3.96 2.08
C ARG A 3 3.17 2.67 2.77
N TRP A 4 1.91 2.26 2.59
CA TRP A 4 1.39 1.02 3.15
C TRP A 4 2.11 -0.20 2.55
N ILE A 5 2.36 -0.19 1.23
CA ILE A 5 3.09 -1.28 0.55
C ILE A 5 4.50 -1.41 1.13
N LEU A 6 5.21 -0.28 1.27
CA LEU A 6 6.56 -0.19 1.85
C LEU A 6 6.64 -0.55 3.35
N MET A 7 5.52 -0.73 4.04
CA MET A 7 5.49 -1.15 5.45
C MET A 7 5.38 -2.67 5.63
N ASN A 8 5.25 -3.45 4.54
CA ASN A 8 5.26 -4.91 4.62
C ASN A 8 6.70 -5.41 4.61
N GLU A 9 7.05 -6.30 5.54
CA GLU A 9 8.43 -6.81 5.73
C GLU A 9 8.97 -7.52 4.48
N ASP A 10 8.11 -8.20 3.73
CA ASP A 10 8.47 -8.91 2.49
C ASP A 10 8.71 -7.97 1.29
N VAL A 11 8.48 -6.66 1.44
CA VAL A 11 8.64 -5.67 0.36
C VAL A 11 9.88 -4.80 0.60
N SER A 12 10.89 -4.97 -0.26
CA SER A 12 12.12 -4.14 -0.24
C SER A 12 12.01 -2.87 -1.08
N VAL A 13 11.23 -2.90 -2.16
CA VAL A 13 11.09 -1.79 -3.11
C VAL A 13 9.72 -1.83 -3.79
N VAL A 14 9.21 -0.66 -4.16
CA VAL A 14 8.02 -0.52 -5.00
C VAL A 14 8.39 0.26 -6.26
N ILE A 15 7.93 -0.22 -7.43
CA ILE A 15 8.22 0.38 -8.75
C ILE A 15 6.89 0.88 -9.36
N PRO A 16 6.39 2.05 -8.94
CA PRO A 16 5.12 2.57 -9.44
C PRO A 16 5.29 3.24 -10.82
N GLY A 17 4.33 3.04 -11.70
CA GLY A 17 4.24 3.81 -12.95
C GLY A 17 3.95 5.29 -12.69
N ALA A 18 4.43 6.16 -13.58
CA ALA A 18 4.14 7.60 -13.58
C ALA A 18 3.98 8.11 -15.02
N LYS A 19 2.92 8.89 -15.28
CA LYS A 19 2.64 9.46 -16.61
C LYS A 19 3.19 10.87 -16.80
N ASN A 20 3.61 11.51 -15.72
CA ASN A 20 4.19 12.84 -15.71
C ASN A 20 5.15 13.02 -14.51
N ARG A 21 5.84 14.16 -14.48
CA ARG A 21 6.82 14.49 -13.45
C ARG A 21 6.21 14.55 -12.05
N GLU A 22 5.04 15.17 -11.93
CA GLU A 22 4.38 15.38 -10.64
C GLU A 22 4.03 14.04 -9.97
N GLN A 23 3.61 13.04 -10.75
CA GLN A 23 3.37 11.69 -10.25
C GLN A 23 4.65 11.00 -9.82
N ALA A 24 5.74 11.11 -10.59
CA ALA A 24 7.02 10.50 -10.23
C ALA A 24 7.54 11.06 -8.90
N GLU A 25 7.46 12.38 -8.72
CA GLU A 25 7.85 13.03 -7.48
C GLU A 25 6.93 12.66 -6.29
N ALA A 26 5.61 12.59 -6.52
CA ALA A 26 4.68 12.16 -5.48
C ALA A 26 4.91 10.69 -5.07
N ASN A 27 5.25 9.83 -6.02
CA ASN A 27 5.59 8.44 -5.76
C ASN A 27 6.86 8.34 -4.90
N ALA A 28 7.90 9.09 -5.24
CA ALA A 28 9.15 9.12 -4.48
C ALA A 28 8.96 9.61 -3.04
N ARG A 29 8.16 10.68 -2.85
CA ARG A 29 7.83 11.24 -1.52
C ARG A 29 7.03 10.30 -0.62
N ALA A 30 6.51 9.18 -1.14
CA ALA A 30 5.79 8.22 -0.32
C ALA A 30 6.66 7.58 0.78
N SER A 31 7.97 7.52 0.57
CA SER A 31 8.93 7.03 1.57
C SER A 31 9.12 8.01 2.73
N ASP A 32 8.87 9.30 2.52
CA ASP A 32 8.98 10.35 3.54
C ASP A 32 7.73 10.41 4.44
N VAL A 33 6.64 9.77 4.02
CA VAL A 33 5.44 9.64 4.85
C VAL A 33 5.79 8.79 6.07
N GLY A 34 5.45 9.28 7.26
CA GLY A 34 5.62 8.54 8.51
C GLY A 34 4.99 7.14 8.48
N ALA A 35 5.35 6.31 9.46
CA ALA A 35 4.66 5.02 9.63
C ALA A 35 3.16 5.27 9.84
N LEU A 36 2.33 4.50 9.14
CA LEU A 36 0.89 4.48 9.40
C LEU A 36 0.66 3.92 10.81
N SER A 37 -0.37 4.40 11.50
CA SER A 37 -0.70 3.87 12.83
C SER A 37 -1.08 2.39 12.77
N ALA A 38 -0.84 1.67 13.87
CA ALA A 38 -1.27 0.28 13.99
C ALA A 38 -2.77 0.11 13.76
N ASP A 39 -3.58 1.06 14.26
CA ASP A 39 -5.04 1.08 14.05
C ASP A 39 -5.40 1.20 12.57
N THR A 40 -4.70 2.05 11.82
CA THR A 40 -4.90 2.19 10.37
C THR A 40 -4.55 0.90 9.66
N MET A 41 -3.43 0.27 10.03
CA MET A 41 -2.99 -1.00 9.45
C MET A 41 -4.02 -2.12 9.73
N ALA A 42 -4.55 -2.18 10.95
CA ALA A 42 -5.58 -3.15 11.34
C ALA A 42 -6.90 -2.93 10.57
N ALA A 43 -7.36 -1.68 10.46
CA ALA A 43 -8.57 -1.34 9.72
C ALA A 43 -8.48 -1.71 8.23
N LEU A 44 -7.32 -1.46 7.59
CA LEU A 44 -7.08 -1.86 6.20
C LEU A 44 -7.13 -3.38 6.02
N LYS A 45 -6.54 -4.13 6.95
CA LYS A 45 -6.59 -5.60 6.95
C LYS A 45 -8.02 -6.10 7.07
N GLN A 46 -8.81 -5.52 7.98
CA GLN A 46 -10.21 -5.89 8.17
C GLN A 46 -11.05 -5.62 6.91
N ILE A 47 -10.87 -4.46 6.27
CA ILE A 47 -11.54 -4.14 5.00
C ILE A 47 -11.22 -5.19 3.93
N TYR A 48 -9.95 -5.59 3.78
CA TYR A 48 -9.58 -6.64 2.83
C TYR A 48 -10.27 -7.98 3.16
N GLN A 49 -10.19 -8.41 4.42
CA GLN A 49 -10.73 -9.70 4.86
C GLN A 49 -12.25 -9.79 4.71
N GLU A 50 -12.99 -8.73 5.01
CA GLU A 50 -14.45 -8.76 5.00
C GLU A 50 -15.05 -8.45 3.63
N LYS A 51 -14.44 -7.53 2.88
CA LYS A 51 -15.06 -6.95 1.67
C LYS A 51 -14.43 -7.38 0.36
N ILE A 52 -13.21 -7.91 0.39
CA ILE A 52 -12.44 -8.21 -0.82
C ILE A 52 -12.15 -9.71 -0.90
N ALA A 53 -11.53 -10.27 0.15
CA ALA A 53 -11.07 -11.66 0.17
C ALA A 53 -12.15 -12.71 -0.17
N PRO A 54 -13.41 -12.61 0.31
CA PRO A 54 -14.44 -13.60 -0.02
C PRO A 54 -14.76 -13.70 -1.51
N HIS A 55 -14.45 -12.66 -2.28
CA HIS A 55 -14.77 -12.58 -3.70
C HIS A 55 -13.60 -13.00 -4.59
N VAL A 56 -12.36 -12.81 -4.16
CA VAL A 56 -11.17 -12.95 -5.03
C VAL A 56 -10.03 -13.79 -4.47
N HIS A 57 -9.94 -14.00 -3.15
CA HIS A 57 -8.75 -14.60 -2.53
C HIS A 57 -8.52 -16.06 -2.97
N GLN A 58 -9.60 -16.79 -3.26
CA GLN A 58 -9.59 -18.15 -3.78
C GLN A 58 -9.01 -18.28 -5.20
N ARG A 59 -8.70 -17.17 -5.87
CA ARG A 59 -8.11 -17.13 -7.22
C ARG A 59 -6.61 -16.83 -7.19
N TRP A 60 -6.02 -16.68 -6.01
CA TRP A 60 -4.62 -16.34 -5.78
C TRP A 60 -3.86 -17.53 -5.20
#